data_AF-A0A5E3XM30-F1
#
_entry.id   AF-A0A5E3XM30-F1
#
_cell.length_a   1.000
_cell.length_b   1.000
_cell.length_c   1.000
_cell.angle_alpha   90.00
_cell.angle_beta   90.00
_cell.angle_gamma   90.00
#
_symmetry.space_group_name_H-M   'P 1'
#
loop_
_entity.id
_entity.type
_entity.pdbx_description
1 polymer ?
#
loop_
_entity_poly.entity_id
_entity_poly.type
_entity_poly.pdbx_seq_one_letter_code
_entity_poly.pdbx_strand_id
1 'polypeptide(L)'
;MATDNCPAWVWENAGVPSAKDALSLPEGADWISPHASVVELCATPFPSALTPQMTEKWNSMDDHALDPLFTMQPPANCDLAFVRAIPPPPQNIVQRLASLAPNYVRMGCLSIKTEYLVPAPTVITVPLWIITLWTSYYHIQPHYQCWNSAMITYMEIRSKKVGNGSSTMPLSVETMQALRATPWSRALRGFPELPKSETPLTILCAFLTQAWLDDKQMAVLLALTRLRLLMHSSSTFKTLQSSFFFPKLEQIYKERELYGRETTWVYKLGTELSASKGLLAMPVNIGQLHWVAVTIDFASHEVRHGDSLGGDIPRSVRDILRWWTEAHAGSPFKIRTLPITRQSDGFSCGILVANALSHALLGDRLLSSDLAGKQEAVDQRLRALIEVLRRHNSHVTSNTDAKTPVPVALAPLQDNELFALLEARARAEIERLALEHSRLTEQLRSRMVQPETEVPVVDLSSAWEGPIHDLQSLPEREELACLNQKLQHITLLKEAEQKRTDEYVEETLNDACKTGIVQSWSRPTMHEDLERCLNAHHAAISARKLELEADLAHEKAKLSTIEQLFSE
;
A
#
# COMPACT_ATOMS: atom_id res chain seq x y z
N MET A 1 -23.46 -1.55 -41.61
CA MET A 1 -24.27 -2.16 -40.54
C MET A 1 -23.54 -2.05 -39.20
N ALA A 2 -23.37 -0.83 -38.69
CA ALA A 2 -22.76 -0.54 -37.38
C ALA A 2 -23.30 0.81 -36.83
N THR A 3 -24.58 1.09 -37.05
CA THR A 3 -25.21 2.36 -36.67
C THR A 3 -25.85 2.34 -35.29
N ASP A 4 -26.12 1.16 -34.72
CA ASP A 4 -26.99 1.02 -33.54
C ASP A 4 -26.37 1.58 -32.25
N ASN A 5 -25.06 1.79 -32.21
CA ASN A 5 -24.35 2.29 -31.02
C ASN A 5 -23.99 3.78 -31.07
N CYS A 6 -24.20 4.48 -32.20
CA CYS A 6 -24.11 5.93 -32.20
C CYS A 6 -25.46 6.50 -31.72
N PRO A 7 -25.48 7.51 -30.83
CA PRO A 7 -26.70 8.24 -30.52
C PRO A 7 -27.38 8.78 -31.78
N ALA A 8 -28.71 8.74 -31.85
CA ALA A 8 -29.49 9.14 -33.03
C ALA A 8 -29.16 10.57 -33.53
N TRP A 9 -28.81 11.47 -32.60
CA TRP A 9 -28.42 12.85 -32.93
C TRP A 9 -27.15 12.95 -33.80
N VAL A 10 -26.30 11.92 -33.83
CA VAL A 10 -25.08 11.90 -34.68
C VAL A 10 -25.45 11.86 -36.17
N TRP A 11 -26.61 11.30 -36.52
CA TRP A 11 -27.00 11.02 -37.91
C TRP A 11 -28.24 11.78 -38.37
N GLU A 12 -29.12 12.14 -37.44
CA GLU A 12 -30.25 13.01 -37.73
C GLU A 12 -29.74 14.46 -37.78
N ASN A 13 -30.09 15.23 -38.82
CA ASN A 13 -29.71 16.64 -39.03
C ASN A 13 -30.24 17.62 -37.94
N ALA A 14 -30.39 17.15 -36.71
CA ALA A 14 -31.02 17.79 -35.57
C ALA A 14 -30.03 18.69 -34.80
N GLY A 15 -29.34 19.60 -35.49
CA GLY A 15 -28.52 20.63 -34.85
C GLY A 15 -27.33 20.12 -34.02
N VAL A 16 -26.61 21.06 -33.38
CA VAL A 16 -25.48 20.74 -32.50
C VAL A 16 -26.04 20.18 -31.18
N PRO A 17 -25.63 18.98 -30.73
CA PRO A 17 -26.10 18.40 -29.48
C PRO A 17 -25.70 19.28 -28.29
N SER A 18 -26.44 19.16 -27.17
CA SER A 18 -25.97 19.77 -25.94
C SER A 18 -24.66 19.11 -25.48
N ALA A 19 -23.78 19.86 -24.79
CA ALA A 19 -22.55 19.28 -24.22
C ALA A 19 -22.83 18.09 -23.30
N LYS A 20 -23.96 18.10 -22.60
CA LYS A 20 -24.39 17.00 -21.75
C LYS A 20 -24.67 15.74 -22.57
N ASP A 21 -25.43 15.86 -23.66
CA ASP A 21 -25.81 14.72 -24.49
C ASP A 21 -24.61 14.18 -25.29
N ALA A 22 -23.72 15.05 -25.78
CA ALA A 22 -22.52 14.66 -26.51
C ALA A 22 -21.50 13.89 -25.66
N LEU A 23 -21.45 14.18 -24.35
CA LEU A 23 -20.54 13.56 -23.39
C LEU A 23 -21.19 12.46 -22.55
N SER A 24 -22.49 12.25 -22.66
CA SER A 24 -23.16 11.15 -21.95
C SER A 24 -22.77 9.81 -22.57
N LEU A 25 -22.44 8.84 -21.73
CA LEU A 25 -22.18 7.48 -22.17
C LEU A 25 -23.47 6.87 -22.73
N PRO A 26 -23.41 6.22 -23.91
CA PRO A 26 -24.55 5.45 -24.39
C PRO A 26 -24.84 4.28 -23.43
N GLU A 27 -26.08 3.78 -23.46
CA GLU A 27 -26.49 2.66 -22.63
C GLU A 27 -25.56 1.45 -22.86
N GLY A 28 -25.06 0.87 -21.76
CA GLY A 28 -24.13 -0.26 -21.81
C GLY A 28 -22.68 0.10 -22.13
N ALA A 29 -22.34 1.38 -22.32
CA ALA A 29 -20.97 1.81 -22.60
C ALA A 29 -20.06 1.87 -21.37
N ASP A 30 -20.62 1.96 -20.16
CA ASP A 30 -19.86 1.89 -18.90
C ASP A 30 -18.89 0.70 -18.89
N TRP A 31 -17.64 0.90 -18.46
CA TRP A 31 -16.66 -0.20 -18.37
C TRP A 31 -17.19 -1.38 -17.57
N ILE A 32 -17.80 -1.04 -16.43
CA ILE A 32 -18.38 -2.00 -15.51
C ILE A 32 -19.43 -1.28 -14.66
N SER A 33 -20.55 -1.96 -14.42
CA SER A 33 -21.58 -1.46 -13.50
C SER A 33 -20.98 -1.24 -12.09
N PRO A 34 -21.33 -0.15 -11.38
CA PRO A 34 -20.93 0.01 -9.98
C PRO A 34 -21.52 -1.09 -9.08
N HIS A 35 -22.55 -1.80 -9.54
CA HIS A 35 -23.15 -2.95 -8.85
C HIS A 35 -22.50 -4.28 -9.19
N ALA A 36 -21.60 -4.31 -10.18
CA ALA A 36 -20.87 -5.52 -10.51
C ALA A 36 -20.05 -5.97 -9.31
N SER A 37 -19.84 -7.27 -9.22
CA SER A 37 -19.06 -7.91 -8.18
C SER A 37 -17.57 -7.63 -8.32
N VAL A 38 -16.82 -7.88 -7.24
CA VAL A 38 -15.35 -7.87 -7.28
C VAL A 38 -14.82 -8.85 -8.33
N VAL A 39 -15.47 -10.01 -8.49
CA VAL A 39 -15.03 -11.01 -9.47
C VAL A 39 -15.27 -10.55 -10.91
N GLU A 40 -16.41 -9.94 -11.18
CA GLU A 40 -16.68 -9.33 -12.49
C GLU A 40 -15.69 -8.21 -12.78
N LEU A 41 -15.34 -7.37 -11.80
CA LEU A 41 -14.28 -6.36 -11.95
C LEU A 41 -12.95 -6.96 -12.39
N CYS A 42 -12.52 -8.05 -11.74
CA CYS A 42 -11.30 -8.75 -12.12
C CYS A 42 -11.41 -9.47 -13.48
N ALA A 43 -12.61 -9.81 -13.92
CA ALA A 43 -12.87 -10.44 -15.23
C ALA A 43 -13.02 -9.42 -16.37
N THR A 44 -13.36 -8.15 -16.08
CA THR A 44 -13.52 -7.10 -17.09
C THR A 44 -12.20 -6.85 -17.83
N PRO A 45 -12.16 -6.95 -19.17
CA PRO A 45 -10.98 -6.62 -19.94
C PRO A 45 -10.79 -5.10 -19.91
N PHE A 46 -9.63 -4.66 -19.42
CA PHE A 46 -9.21 -3.27 -19.51
C PHE A 46 -8.19 -3.14 -20.63
N PRO A 47 -8.18 -2.01 -21.37
CA PRO A 47 -7.17 -1.79 -22.39
C PRO A 47 -5.78 -1.81 -21.77
N SER A 48 -4.81 -2.27 -22.54
CA SER A 48 -3.40 -2.26 -22.13
C SER A 48 -2.94 -0.83 -21.86
N ALA A 49 -1.98 -0.67 -20.95
CA ALA A 49 -1.36 0.62 -20.71
C ALA A 49 -0.72 1.17 -21.99
N LEU A 50 -0.69 2.49 -22.12
CA LEU A 50 0.02 3.16 -23.20
C LEU A 50 1.49 2.74 -23.20
N THR A 51 2.08 2.65 -24.39
CA THR A 51 3.53 2.45 -24.50
C THR A 51 4.26 3.69 -23.95
N PRO A 52 5.50 3.54 -23.44
CA PRO A 52 6.27 4.68 -22.94
C PRO A 52 6.39 5.83 -23.94
N GLN A 53 6.58 5.53 -25.23
CA GLN A 53 6.65 6.51 -26.31
C GLN A 53 5.34 7.28 -26.49
N MET A 54 4.20 6.60 -26.39
CA MET A 54 2.89 7.26 -26.45
C MET A 54 2.67 8.14 -25.22
N THR A 55 3.03 7.65 -24.03
CA THR A 55 2.93 8.41 -22.78
C THR A 55 3.77 9.68 -22.83
N GLU A 56 5.02 9.60 -23.31
CA GLU A 56 5.91 10.76 -23.49
C GLU A 56 5.32 11.77 -24.47
N LYS A 57 4.81 11.29 -25.61
CA LYS A 57 4.13 12.14 -26.60
C LYS A 57 2.95 12.89 -25.98
N TRP A 58 2.10 12.20 -25.20
CA TRP A 58 0.97 12.83 -24.49
C TRP A 58 1.43 13.85 -23.45
N ASN A 59 2.46 13.54 -22.69
CA ASN A 59 2.98 14.44 -21.65
C ASN A 59 3.63 15.70 -22.22
N SER A 60 4.07 15.68 -23.49
CA SER A 60 4.60 16.85 -24.18
C SER A 60 3.51 17.82 -24.71
N MET A 61 2.23 17.43 -24.66
CA MET A 61 1.13 18.25 -25.20
C MET A 61 0.67 19.32 -24.20
N ASP A 62 0.77 20.59 -24.60
CA ASP A 62 0.12 21.73 -23.95
C ASP A 62 -1.37 21.84 -24.35
N ASP A 63 -2.08 22.86 -23.87
CA ASP A 63 -3.54 22.97 -24.13
C ASP A 63 -3.81 23.20 -25.62
N HIS A 64 -2.96 23.99 -26.29
CA HIS A 64 -3.06 24.26 -27.72
C HIS A 64 -2.84 23.01 -28.58
N ALA A 65 -2.02 22.07 -28.10
CA ALA A 65 -1.82 20.79 -28.77
C ALA A 65 -3.03 19.84 -28.67
N LEU A 66 -3.98 20.09 -27.76
CA LEU A 66 -5.22 19.31 -27.64
C LEU A 66 -6.33 19.81 -28.59
N ASP A 67 -6.33 21.10 -28.96
CA ASP A 67 -7.33 21.71 -29.83
C ASP A 67 -7.53 20.94 -31.17
N PRO A 68 -6.48 20.52 -31.89
CA PRO A 68 -6.62 19.83 -33.17
C PRO A 68 -7.22 18.42 -33.08
N LEU A 69 -7.36 17.87 -31.86
CA LEU A 69 -7.97 16.57 -31.61
C LEU A 69 -9.49 16.63 -31.81
N PHE A 70 -10.12 17.76 -31.49
CA PHE A 70 -11.55 17.95 -31.69
C PHE A 70 -11.83 18.25 -33.17
N THR A 71 -12.87 17.62 -33.73
CA THR A 71 -13.23 17.82 -35.13
C THR A 71 -14.74 17.92 -35.31
N MET A 72 -15.16 18.73 -36.28
CA MET A 72 -16.56 18.83 -36.73
C MET A 72 -17.01 17.61 -37.55
N GLN A 73 -16.09 16.72 -37.92
CA GLN A 73 -16.44 15.48 -38.61
C GLN A 73 -17.20 14.53 -37.67
N PRO A 74 -18.21 13.80 -38.17
CA PRO A 74 -18.85 12.75 -37.39
C PRO A 74 -17.84 11.64 -37.03
N PRO A 75 -18.08 10.87 -35.96
CA PRO A 75 -17.24 9.73 -35.61
C PRO A 75 -17.32 8.67 -36.72
N ALA A 76 -16.15 8.27 -37.23
CA ALA A 76 -16.02 7.21 -38.23
C ALA A 76 -16.26 5.82 -37.64
N ASN A 77 -16.09 5.67 -36.32
CA ASN A 77 -16.33 4.42 -35.61
C ASN A 77 -16.99 4.66 -34.24
N CYS A 78 -18.22 4.18 -34.07
CA CYS A 78 -18.94 4.14 -32.79
C CYS A 78 -19.04 2.74 -32.19
N ASP A 79 -18.37 1.73 -32.76
CA ASP A 79 -18.41 0.38 -32.23
C ASP A 79 -17.82 0.36 -30.82
N LEU A 80 -18.60 -0.12 -29.86
CA LEU A 80 -18.24 -0.04 -28.45
C LEU A 80 -17.02 -0.93 -28.14
N ALA A 81 -16.88 -2.08 -28.80
CA ALA A 81 -15.73 -2.94 -28.62
C ALA A 81 -14.45 -2.26 -29.13
N PHE A 82 -14.51 -1.62 -30.29
CA PHE A 82 -13.43 -0.80 -30.81
C PHE A 82 -13.07 0.35 -29.87
N VAL A 83 -14.06 1.15 -29.44
CA VAL A 83 -13.82 2.31 -28.57
C VAL A 83 -13.21 1.90 -27.23
N ARG A 84 -13.66 0.79 -26.63
CA ARG A 84 -13.07 0.22 -25.41
C ARG A 84 -11.67 -0.36 -25.61
N ALA A 85 -11.30 -0.74 -26.82
CA ALA A 85 -9.95 -1.21 -27.10
C ALA A 85 -8.93 -0.06 -27.17
N ILE A 86 -9.39 1.20 -27.28
CA ILE A 86 -8.50 2.37 -27.33
C ILE A 86 -7.93 2.63 -25.92
N PRO A 87 -6.59 2.63 -25.75
CA PRO A 87 -5.98 2.91 -24.47
C PRO A 87 -6.24 4.37 -24.04
N PRO A 88 -6.60 4.63 -22.76
CA PRO A 88 -6.85 5.98 -22.28
C PRO A 88 -5.56 6.82 -22.29
N PRO A 89 -5.61 8.11 -22.72
CA PRO A 89 -4.54 9.09 -22.49
C PRO A 89 -4.20 9.21 -21.01
N PRO A 90 -3.00 9.71 -20.62
CA PRO A 90 -2.67 9.99 -19.23
C PRO A 90 -3.75 10.78 -18.49
N GLN A 91 -3.92 10.52 -17.19
CA GLN A 91 -5.05 11.05 -16.40
C GLN A 91 -5.16 12.59 -16.45
N ASN A 92 -4.03 13.29 -16.38
CA ASN A 92 -3.98 14.75 -16.51
C ASN A 92 -4.49 15.24 -17.88
N ILE A 93 -4.22 14.50 -18.95
CA ILE A 93 -4.74 14.81 -20.28
C ILE A 93 -6.23 14.55 -20.37
N VAL A 94 -6.72 13.43 -19.84
CA VAL A 94 -8.16 13.13 -19.83
C VAL A 94 -8.94 14.21 -19.05
N GLN A 95 -8.41 14.69 -17.93
CA GLN A 95 -8.99 15.79 -17.18
C GLN A 95 -9.05 17.10 -17.99
N ARG A 96 -8.00 17.40 -18.76
CA ARG A 96 -7.96 18.59 -19.64
C ARG A 96 -8.91 18.44 -20.83
N LEU A 97 -8.97 17.26 -21.46
CA LEU A 97 -9.96 16.96 -22.50
C LEU A 97 -11.39 17.11 -21.96
N ALA A 98 -11.66 16.61 -20.76
CA ALA A 98 -12.96 16.73 -20.10
C ALA A 98 -13.34 18.18 -19.80
N SER A 99 -12.38 19.04 -19.43
CA SER A 99 -12.64 20.47 -19.18
C SER A 99 -12.85 21.27 -20.46
N LEU A 100 -12.15 20.91 -21.55
CA LEU A 100 -12.25 21.57 -22.85
C LEU A 100 -13.50 21.15 -23.64
N ALA A 101 -13.91 19.88 -23.53
CA ALA A 101 -14.94 19.31 -24.40
C ALA A 101 -16.28 20.09 -24.43
N PRO A 102 -16.81 20.65 -23.32
CA PRO A 102 -18.03 21.45 -23.37
C PRO A 102 -17.93 22.69 -24.28
N ASN A 103 -16.75 23.31 -24.37
CA ASN A 103 -16.51 24.43 -25.30
C ASN A 103 -16.51 23.94 -26.75
N TYR A 104 -15.82 22.84 -27.02
CA TYR A 104 -15.74 22.27 -28.37
C TYR A 104 -17.08 21.75 -28.89
N VAL A 105 -17.92 21.16 -28.02
CA VAL A 105 -19.29 20.81 -28.39
C VAL A 105 -20.07 22.06 -28.81
N ARG A 106 -19.97 23.18 -28.06
CA ARG A 106 -20.61 24.45 -28.44
C ARG A 106 -20.09 25.03 -29.75
N MET A 107 -18.85 24.73 -30.11
CA MET A 107 -18.25 25.11 -31.39
C MET A 107 -18.63 24.17 -32.54
N GLY A 108 -19.46 23.14 -32.31
CA GLY A 108 -19.92 22.22 -33.34
C GLY A 108 -18.99 21.03 -33.60
N CYS A 109 -18.00 20.79 -32.74
CA CYS A 109 -17.21 19.55 -32.81
C CYS A 109 -18.07 18.34 -32.41
N LEU A 110 -17.93 17.24 -33.14
CA LEU A 110 -18.76 16.04 -33.00
C LEU A 110 -17.94 14.80 -32.58
N SER A 111 -16.62 14.83 -32.76
CA SER A 111 -15.74 13.68 -32.48
C SER A 111 -14.31 14.09 -32.09
N ILE A 112 -13.53 13.11 -31.63
CA ILE A 112 -12.09 13.21 -31.35
C ILE A 112 -11.31 12.36 -32.36
N LYS A 113 -10.18 12.88 -32.84
CA LYS A 113 -9.20 12.14 -33.65
C LYS A 113 -8.34 11.22 -32.80
N THR A 114 -8.10 10.00 -33.28
CA THR A 114 -7.29 8.97 -32.61
C THR A 114 -5.84 8.92 -33.08
N GLU A 115 -5.36 9.92 -33.82
CA GLU A 115 -4.00 10.00 -34.37
C GLU A 115 -2.88 9.80 -33.32
N TYR A 116 -3.18 10.12 -32.06
CA TYR A 116 -2.27 9.99 -30.92
C TYR A 116 -2.60 8.81 -29.99
N LEU A 117 -3.69 8.09 -30.27
CA LEU A 117 -4.26 7.04 -29.41
C LEU A 117 -3.98 5.63 -29.90
N VAL A 118 -3.82 5.45 -31.21
CA VAL A 118 -3.53 4.15 -31.81
C VAL A 118 -2.39 4.34 -32.80
N PRO A 119 -1.34 3.50 -32.81
CA PRO A 119 -0.34 3.47 -33.86
C PRO A 119 -0.95 2.88 -35.14
N ALA A 120 -1.97 3.54 -35.68
CA ALA A 120 -2.63 3.17 -36.91
C ALA A 120 -2.19 4.11 -38.03
N PRO A 121 -2.00 3.60 -39.26
CA PRO A 121 -1.64 4.42 -40.42
C PRO A 121 -2.77 5.39 -40.84
N THR A 122 -3.98 5.19 -40.31
CA THR A 122 -5.15 6.00 -40.61
C THR A 122 -5.67 6.69 -39.35
N VAL A 123 -5.88 8.00 -39.45
CA VAL A 123 -6.57 8.79 -38.41
C VAL A 123 -8.03 8.36 -38.39
N ILE A 124 -8.50 7.85 -37.26
CA ILE A 124 -9.90 7.49 -37.05
C ILE A 124 -10.53 8.55 -36.15
N THR A 125 -11.80 8.85 -36.36
CA THR A 125 -12.58 9.72 -35.47
C THR A 125 -13.53 8.89 -34.60
N VAL A 126 -13.58 9.20 -33.32
CA VAL A 126 -14.39 8.48 -32.31
C VAL A 126 -15.30 9.45 -31.54
N PRO A 127 -16.44 8.99 -31.00
CA PRO A 127 -17.41 9.87 -30.36
C PRO A 127 -16.85 10.61 -29.15
N LEU A 128 -17.37 11.82 -28.88
CA LEU A 128 -16.92 12.64 -27.74
C LEU A 128 -17.17 12.02 -26.36
N TRP A 129 -18.16 11.14 -26.23
CA TRP A 129 -18.42 10.40 -24.98
C TRP A 129 -17.25 9.48 -24.56
N ILE A 130 -16.28 9.22 -25.45
CA ILE A 130 -15.04 8.51 -25.10
C ILE A 130 -14.27 9.20 -23.97
N ILE A 131 -14.37 10.52 -23.84
CA ILE A 131 -13.73 11.29 -22.77
C ILE A 131 -14.34 10.89 -21.41
N THR A 132 -15.66 10.75 -21.36
CA THR A 132 -16.37 10.27 -20.16
C THR A 132 -16.01 8.82 -19.86
N LEU A 133 -15.86 7.99 -20.90
CA LEU A 133 -15.40 6.60 -20.76
C LEU A 133 -13.98 6.54 -20.17
N TRP A 134 -13.03 7.37 -20.63
CA TRP A 134 -11.69 7.42 -20.05
C TRP A 134 -11.69 8.01 -18.64
N THR A 135 -12.56 8.96 -18.37
CA THR A 135 -12.72 9.52 -17.01
C THR A 135 -13.18 8.43 -16.04
N SER A 136 -14.16 7.61 -16.44
CA SER A 136 -14.61 6.49 -15.61
C SER A 136 -13.55 5.39 -15.49
N TYR A 137 -12.76 5.13 -16.54
CA TYR A 137 -11.59 4.24 -16.46
C TYR A 137 -10.68 4.62 -15.29
N TYR A 138 -10.27 5.88 -15.19
CA TYR A 138 -9.36 6.34 -14.13
C TYR A 138 -9.97 6.29 -12.73
N HIS A 139 -11.30 6.34 -12.63
CA HIS A 139 -11.99 6.10 -11.36
C HIS A 139 -11.95 4.61 -10.97
N ILE A 140 -12.08 3.70 -11.93
CA ILE A 140 -12.15 2.26 -11.71
C ILE A 140 -10.75 1.64 -11.56
N GLN A 141 -9.76 2.15 -12.29
CA GLN A 141 -8.43 1.57 -12.45
C GLN A 141 -7.74 1.25 -11.11
N PRO A 142 -7.72 2.14 -10.08
CA PRO A 142 -7.08 1.82 -8.81
C PRO A 142 -7.75 0.63 -8.09
N HIS A 143 -9.08 0.53 -8.17
CA HIS A 143 -9.82 -0.60 -7.61
C HIS A 143 -9.53 -1.89 -8.38
N TYR A 144 -9.55 -1.82 -9.71
CA TYR A 144 -9.22 -2.95 -10.58
C TYR A 144 -7.80 -3.46 -10.29
N GLN A 145 -6.79 -2.59 -10.29
CA GLN A 145 -5.40 -2.97 -10.03
C GLN A 145 -5.24 -3.65 -8.67
N CYS A 146 -5.84 -3.07 -7.62
CA CYS A 146 -5.76 -3.61 -6.27
C CYS A 146 -6.40 -5.00 -6.17
N TRP A 147 -7.63 -5.18 -6.67
CA TRP A 147 -8.32 -6.46 -6.62
C TRP A 147 -7.72 -7.51 -7.57
N ASN A 148 -7.31 -7.12 -8.78
CA ASN A 148 -6.73 -8.02 -9.76
C ASN A 148 -5.38 -8.55 -9.27
N SER A 149 -4.51 -7.69 -8.75
CA SER A 149 -3.23 -8.09 -8.13
C SER A 149 -3.48 -9.08 -6.99
N ALA A 150 -4.37 -8.75 -6.06
CA ALA A 150 -4.69 -9.62 -4.94
C ALA A 150 -5.28 -10.98 -5.37
N MET A 151 -6.11 -10.98 -6.41
CA MET A 151 -6.68 -12.20 -6.99
C MET A 151 -5.60 -13.08 -7.63
N ILE A 152 -4.65 -12.49 -8.36
CA ILE A 152 -3.51 -13.22 -8.96
C ILE A 152 -2.69 -13.89 -7.85
N THR A 153 -2.28 -13.12 -6.84
CA THR A 153 -1.53 -13.66 -5.68
C THR A 153 -2.30 -14.78 -4.98
N TYR A 154 -3.60 -14.60 -4.77
CA TYR A 154 -4.45 -15.63 -4.18
C TYR A 154 -4.48 -16.92 -5.01
N MET A 155 -4.59 -16.82 -6.34
CA MET A 155 -4.58 -17.98 -7.24
C MET A 155 -3.22 -18.68 -7.25
N GLU A 156 -2.11 -17.94 -7.16
CA GLU A 156 -0.77 -18.53 -7.02
C GLU A 156 -0.59 -19.27 -5.68
N ILE A 157 -1.06 -18.67 -4.59
CA ILE A 157 -1.03 -19.32 -3.27
C ILE A 157 -1.86 -20.60 -3.29
N ARG A 158 -3.01 -20.57 -3.97
CA ARG A 158 -3.91 -21.72 -4.12
C ARG A 158 -3.29 -22.81 -5.00
N SER A 159 -2.72 -22.47 -6.15
CA SER A 159 -2.15 -23.45 -7.09
C SER A 159 -1.01 -24.25 -6.48
N LYS A 160 -0.13 -23.58 -5.70
CA LYS A 160 0.94 -24.22 -4.91
C LYS A 160 0.40 -25.22 -3.88
N LYS A 161 -0.83 -25.07 -3.40
CA LYS A 161 -1.46 -25.94 -2.39
C LYS A 161 -2.15 -27.15 -2.97
N VAL A 162 -2.76 -27.04 -4.15
CA VAL A 162 -3.45 -28.16 -4.81
C VAL A 162 -2.49 -29.33 -5.06
N GLY A 163 -1.23 -29.05 -5.39
CA GLY A 163 -0.20 -30.09 -5.56
C GLY A 163 0.12 -30.90 -4.31
N ASN A 164 -0.19 -30.39 -3.11
CA ASN A 164 0.17 -31.00 -1.83
C ASN A 164 -1.01 -31.71 -1.13
N GLY A 165 -2.16 -31.89 -1.80
CA GLY A 165 -3.33 -32.56 -1.22
C GLY A 165 -3.99 -31.81 -0.05
N SER A 166 -3.79 -30.48 0.05
CA SER A 166 -4.28 -29.69 1.19
C SER A 166 -5.81 -29.51 1.20
N SER A 167 -6.42 -29.54 2.39
CA SER A 167 -7.87 -29.39 2.66
C SER A 167 -8.46 -27.99 2.40
N THR A 168 -7.75 -27.09 1.69
CA THR A 168 -8.14 -25.67 1.55
C THR A 168 -9.20 -25.39 0.49
N MET A 169 -9.64 -26.42 -0.24
CA MET A 169 -10.60 -26.27 -1.34
C MET A 169 -11.96 -25.70 -0.91
N PRO A 170 -12.61 -26.14 0.19
CA PRO A 170 -13.90 -25.59 0.61
C PRO A 170 -13.83 -24.09 0.91
N LEU A 171 -12.78 -23.66 1.63
CA LEU A 171 -12.58 -22.24 1.97
C LEU A 171 -12.33 -21.38 0.74
N SER A 172 -11.69 -21.94 -0.28
CA SER A 172 -11.44 -21.25 -1.54
C SER A 172 -12.74 -21.01 -2.32
N VAL A 173 -13.60 -22.03 -2.40
CA VAL A 173 -14.93 -21.91 -3.01
C VAL A 173 -15.77 -20.87 -2.27
N GLU A 174 -15.80 -20.93 -0.94
CA GLU A 174 -16.53 -19.99 -0.09
C GLU A 174 -16.04 -18.54 -0.24
N THR A 175 -14.71 -18.34 -0.32
CA THR A 175 -14.10 -17.02 -0.56
C THR A 175 -14.58 -16.44 -1.89
N MET A 176 -14.56 -17.24 -2.95
CA MET A 176 -14.96 -16.78 -4.28
C MET A 176 -16.46 -16.52 -4.39
N GLN A 177 -17.29 -17.33 -3.73
CA GLN A 177 -18.72 -17.06 -3.60
C GLN A 177 -18.98 -15.72 -2.88
N ALA A 178 -18.26 -15.45 -1.77
CA ALA A 178 -18.37 -14.18 -1.06
C ALA A 178 -17.95 -12.99 -1.94
N LEU A 179 -16.85 -13.10 -2.70
CA LEU A 179 -16.39 -12.04 -3.61
C LEU A 179 -17.36 -11.80 -4.77
N ARG A 180 -17.98 -12.86 -5.32
CA ARG A 180 -19.03 -12.73 -6.35
C ARG A 180 -20.29 -12.04 -5.85
N ALA A 181 -20.63 -12.20 -4.57
CA ALA A 181 -21.78 -11.53 -3.97
C ALA A 181 -21.51 -10.06 -3.59
N THR A 182 -20.25 -9.60 -3.69
CA THR A 182 -19.81 -8.31 -3.15
C THR A 182 -19.61 -7.27 -4.26
N PRO A 183 -20.37 -6.16 -4.28
CA PRO A 183 -20.16 -5.08 -5.25
C PRO A 183 -18.80 -4.39 -5.09
N TRP A 184 -18.08 -4.14 -6.18
CA TRP A 184 -16.71 -3.64 -6.11
C TRP A 184 -16.57 -2.17 -5.69
N SER A 185 -17.54 -1.31 -6.06
CA SER A 185 -17.43 0.16 -6.01
C SER A 185 -17.82 0.79 -4.67
N ARG A 186 -18.23 -0.02 -3.69
CA ARG A 186 -18.85 0.49 -2.46
C ARG A 186 -17.83 0.67 -1.34
N ALA A 187 -18.09 1.63 -0.45
CA ALA A 187 -17.41 1.66 0.84
C ALA A 187 -17.82 0.45 1.70
N LEU A 188 -16.93 0.00 2.58
CA LEU A 188 -17.21 -1.09 3.51
C LEU A 188 -18.41 -0.72 4.42
N ARG A 189 -19.28 -1.69 4.69
CA ARG A 189 -20.54 -1.48 5.44
C ARG A 189 -20.71 -2.55 6.51
N GLY A 190 -21.56 -2.24 7.49
CA GLY A 190 -21.86 -3.12 8.61
C GLY A 190 -20.95 -2.96 9.84
N PHE A 191 -19.99 -2.05 9.78
CA PHE A 191 -19.07 -1.78 10.88
C PHE A 191 -19.29 -0.35 11.39
N PRO A 192 -20.08 -0.14 12.46
CA PRO A 192 -20.46 1.20 12.90
C PRO A 192 -19.29 2.04 13.41
N GLU A 193 -18.22 1.38 13.86
CA GLU A 193 -17.02 2.03 14.39
C GLU A 193 -16.00 2.43 13.31
N LEU A 194 -16.15 1.90 12.10
CA LEU A 194 -15.30 2.27 10.97
C LEU A 194 -15.87 3.52 10.29
N PRO A 195 -15.04 4.51 9.91
CA PRO A 195 -15.49 5.69 9.19
C PRO A 195 -16.16 5.30 7.85
N LYS A 196 -17.48 5.49 7.76
CA LYS A 196 -18.31 5.04 6.63
C LYS A 196 -17.90 5.66 5.28
N SER A 197 -17.46 6.92 5.29
CA SER A 197 -17.07 7.66 4.08
C SER A 197 -15.65 7.37 3.62
N GLU A 198 -14.81 6.73 4.44
CA GLU A 198 -13.36 6.68 4.22
C GLU A 198 -12.79 5.26 4.16
N THR A 199 -13.62 4.23 4.35
CA THR A 199 -13.14 2.84 4.35
C THR A 199 -13.43 2.17 3.01
N PRO A 200 -12.55 2.30 1.99
CA PRO A 200 -12.77 1.68 0.69
C PRO A 200 -12.71 0.15 0.83
N LEU A 201 -13.53 -0.56 0.06
CA LEU A 201 -13.55 -2.02 0.09
C LEU A 201 -12.20 -2.65 -0.33
N THR A 202 -11.37 -1.93 -1.07
CA THR A 202 -10.02 -2.35 -1.49
C THR A 202 -9.06 -2.62 -0.33
N ILE A 203 -9.32 -2.13 0.89
CA ILE A 203 -8.51 -2.53 2.06
C ILE A 203 -8.55 -4.04 2.30
N LEU A 204 -9.60 -4.71 1.81
CA LEU A 204 -9.79 -6.15 1.97
C LEU A 204 -8.88 -6.99 1.07
N CYS A 205 -8.27 -6.39 0.04
CA CYS A 205 -7.34 -7.07 -0.85
C CYS A 205 -6.17 -7.71 -0.08
N ALA A 206 -5.69 -7.08 1.00
CA ALA A 206 -4.59 -7.60 1.79
C ALA A 206 -4.88 -9.00 2.39
N PHE A 207 -6.14 -9.33 2.69
CA PHE A 207 -6.53 -10.66 3.21
C PHE A 207 -6.37 -11.79 2.18
N LEU A 208 -6.36 -11.47 0.88
CA LEU A 208 -6.12 -12.43 -0.21
C LEU A 208 -4.63 -12.65 -0.49
N THR A 209 -3.75 -11.83 0.09
CA THR A 209 -2.31 -11.84 -0.18
C THR A 209 -1.49 -12.25 1.04
N GLN A 210 -0.16 -12.21 0.89
CA GLN A 210 0.82 -12.31 1.97
C GLN A 210 1.37 -10.93 2.39
N ALA A 211 0.71 -9.83 2.00
CA ALA A 211 1.10 -8.49 2.45
C ALA A 211 0.90 -8.33 3.96
N TRP A 212 1.69 -7.44 4.57
CA TRP A 212 1.51 -7.05 5.97
C TRP A 212 0.15 -6.37 6.14
N LEU A 213 -0.50 -6.62 7.27
CA LEU A 213 -1.75 -5.94 7.61
C LEU A 213 -1.41 -4.61 8.29
N ASP A 214 -1.97 -3.51 7.80
CA ASP A 214 -1.82 -2.19 8.38
C ASP A 214 -2.91 -1.90 9.43
N ASP A 215 -2.93 -0.68 9.96
CA ASP A 215 -3.94 -0.20 10.91
C ASP A 215 -5.38 -0.36 10.41
N LYS A 216 -5.64 -0.22 9.11
CA LYS A 216 -6.98 -0.32 8.52
C LYS A 216 -7.47 -1.77 8.54
N GLN A 217 -6.64 -2.73 8.14
CA GLN A 217 -7.05 -4.14 8.23
C GLN A 217 -7.13 -4.61 9.68
N MET A 218 -6.23 -4.14 10.55
CA MET A 218 -6.33 -4.40 11.99
C MET A 218 -7.65 -3.86 12.55
N ALA A 219 -8.04 -2.63 12.21
CA ALA A 219 -9.31 -2.04 12.64
C ALA A 219 -10.53 -2.89 12.21
N VAL A 220 -10.52 -3.45 11.00
CA VAL A 220 -11.56 -4.38 10.51
C VAL A 220 -11.60 -5.65 11.37
N LEU A 221 -10.44 -6.26 11.67
CA LEU A 221 -10.34 -7.45 12.50
C LEU A 221 -10.86 -7.20 13.93
N LEU A 222 -10.46 -6.08 14.53
CA LEU A 222 -10.94 -5.68 15.86
C LEU A 222 -12.45 -5.42 15.86
N ALA A 223 -12.98 -4.80 14.81
CA ALA A 223 -14.42 -4.54 14.69
C ALA A 223 -15.22 -5.86 14.62
N LEU A 224 -14.71 -6.88 13.92
CA LEU A 224 -15.30 -8.23 13.96
C LEU A 224 -15.31 -8.81 15.38
N THR A 225 -14.20 -8.73 16.10
CA THR A 225 -14.12 -9.22 17.49
C THR A 225 -15.06 -8.46 18.41
N ARG A 226 -15.19 -7.13 18.29
CA ARG A 226 -16.14 -6.33 19.08
C ARG A 226 -17.58 -6.72 18.82
N LEU A 227 -17.96 -6.94 17.57
CA LEU A 227 -19.31 -7.40 17.22
C LEU A 227 -19.62 -8.74 17.88
N ARG A 228 -18.66 -9.67 17.87
CA ARG A 228 -18.81 -10.95 18.56
C ARG A 228 -18.86 -10.80 20.08
N LEU A 229 -18.09 -9.87 20.63
CA LEU A 229 -18.11 -9.53 22.05
C LEU A 229 -19.47 -8.96 22.48
N LEU A 230 -20.11 -8.13 21.67
CA LEU A 230 -21.46 -7.61 21.93
C LEU A 230 -22.53 -8.71 21.93
N MET A 231 -22.34 -9.77 21.13
CA MET A 231 -23.24 -10.93 21.11
C MET A 231 -22.95 -11.91 22.24
N HIS A 232 -21.80 -11.80 22.91
CA HIS A 232 -21.38 -12.73 23.95
C HIS A 232 -21.76 -12.17 25.33
N SER A 233 -22.72 -12.80 26.00
CA SER A 233 -23.09 -12.45 27.37
C SER A 233 -21.98 -12.85 28.35
N SER A 234 -21.15 -11.89 28.74
CA SER A 234 -20.15 -12.07 29.79
C SER A 234 -20.52 -11.27 31.03
N SER A 235 -20.35 -11.86 32.21
CA SER A 235 -20.50 -11.16 33.49
C SER A 235 -19.34 -10.19 33.78
N THR A 236 -18.20 -10.39 33.13
CA THR A 236 -17.02 -9.53 33.29
C THR A 236 -17.04 -8.42 32.25
N PHE A 237 -16.79 -7.18 32.69
CA PHE A 237 -16.61 -6.06 31.77
C PHE A 237 -15.36 -6.29 30.91
N LYS A 238 -15.57 -6.37 29.60
CA LYS A 238 -14.52 -6.62 28.60
C LYS A 238 -14.54 -5.51 27.58
N THR A 239 -13.37 -4.97 27.24
CA THR A 239 -13.23 -3.92 26.22
C THR A 239 -12.04 -4.21 25.31
N LEU A 240 -12.23 -3.91 24.02
CA LEU A 240 -11.21 -4.05 22.99
C LEU A 240 -10.91 -2.67 22.43
N GLN A 241 -9.67 -2.20 22.50
CA GLN A 241 -9.25 -0.88 22.02
C GLN A 241 -8.59 -0.95 20.63
N SER A 242 -8.60 0.17 19.90
CA SER A 242 -7.99 0.26 18.57
C SER A 242 -6.45 0.29 18.66
N SER A 243 -5.77 0.12 17.53
CA SER A 243 -4.30 0.25 17.44
C SER A 243 -3.79 1.64 17.81
N PHE A 244 -4.64 2.67 17.75
CA PHE A 244 -4.30 4.05 18.15
C PHE A 244 -4.29 4.28 19.66
N PHE A 245 -4.83 3.36 20.46
CA PHE A 245 -4.90 3.52 21.91
C PHE A 245 -3.51 3.56 22.55
N PHE A 246 -2.62 2.65 22.18
CA PHE A 246 -1.28 2.59 22.75
C PHE A 246 -0.40 3.79 22.35
N PRO A 247 -0.33 4.22 21.07
CA PRO A 247 0.33 5.48 20.70
C PRO A 247 -0.19 6.69 21.49
N LYS A 248 -1.50 6.72 21.77
CA LYS A 248 -2.05 7.78 22.63
C LYS A 248 -1.56 7.66 24.08
N LEU A 249 -1.49 6.46 24.64
CA LEU A 249 -0.90 6.23 25.96
C LEU A 249 0.57 6.66 26.02
N GLU A 250 1.35 6.36 24.98
CA GLU A 250 2.74 6.77 24.89
C GLU A 250 2.89 8.31 24.89
N GLN A 251 2.05 9.02 24.12
CA GLN A 251 2.01 10.47 24.15
C GLN A 251 1.72 10.98 25.57
N ILE A 252 0.70 10.42 26.22
CA ILE A 252 0.29 10.82 27.56
C ILE A 252 1.41 10.52 28.58
N TYR A 253 2.13 9.41 28.45
CA TYR A 253 3.21 9.05 29.36
C TYR A 253 4.36 10.07 29.35
N LYS A 254 4.63 10.68 28.19
CA LYS A 254 5.60 11.78 28.06
C LYS A 254 5.14 13.03 28.82
N GLU A 255 3.82 13.24 28.91
CA GLU A 255 3.16 14.38 29.57
C GLU A 255 2.41 13.94 30.85
N ARG A 256 2.90 12.91 31.55
CA ARG A 256 2.15 12.22 32.61
C ARG A 256 1.73 13.09 33.80
N GLU A 257 2.36 14.25 33.97
CA GLU A 257 1.97 15.26 34.97
C GLU A 257 0.56 15.86 34.69
N LEU A 258 0.09 15.78 33.44
CA LEU A 258 -1.23 16.22 33.00
C LEU A 258 -2.27 15.09 33.04
N TYR A 259 -1.86 13.88 33.42
CA TYR A 259 -2.73 12.71 33.40
C TYR A 259 -3.94 12.88 34.32
N GLY A 260 -5.13 12.64 33.79
CA GLY A 260 -6.41 12.82 34.49
C GLY A 260 -7.04 14.21 34.37
N ARG A 261 -6.30 15.23 33.90
CA ARG A 261 -6.85 16.57 33.62
C ARG A 261 -7.31 16.70 32.17
N GLU A 262 -6.38 16.54 31.23
CA GLU A 262 -6.63 16.76 29.79
C GLU A 262 -6.98 15.46 29.06
N THR A 263 -6.63 14.32 29.63
CA THR A 263 -6.76 12.99 29.01
C THR A 263 -7.97 12.24 29.55
N THR A 264 -9.11 12.92 29.60
CA THR A 264 -10.26 12.48 30.42
C THR A 264 -10.78 11.10 30.03
N TRP A 265 -10.82 10.74 28.74
CA TRP A 265 -11.36 9.45 28.32
C TRP A 265 -10.43 8.26 28.65
N VAL A 266 -9.11 8.41 28.49
CA VAL A 266 -8.13 7.37 28.85
C VAL A 266 -8.11 7.16 30.37
N TYR A 267 -8.21 8.24 31.13
CA TYR A 267 -8.32 8.20 32.58
C TYR A 267 -9.62 7.51 33.03
N LYS A 268 -10.76 7.94 32.49
CA LYS A 268 -12.07 7.33 32.77
C LYS A 268 -12.07 5.83 32.47
N LEU A 269 -11.53 5.42 31.33
CA LEU A 269 -11.43 4.00 30.97
C LEU A 269 -10.63 3.20 32.00
N GLY A 270 -9.47 3.72 32.45
CA GLY A 270 -8.67 3.06 33.48
C GLY A 270 -9.40 2.95 34.83
N THR A 271 -10.10 4.02 35.24
CA THR A 271 -10.92 4.04 36.46
C THR A 271 -12.08 3.04 36.37
N GLU A 272 -12.78 2.98 35.24
CA GLU A 272 -13.88 2.05 34.99
C GLU A 272 -13.39 0.60 35.03
N LEU A 273 -12.28 0.28 34.36
CA LEU A 273 -11.67 -1.05 34.37
C LEU A 273 -11.23 -1.48 35.77
N SER A 274 -10.65 -0.58 36.55
CA SER A 274 -10.26 -0.84 37.94
C SER A 274 -11.48 -1.12 38.81
N ALA A 275 -12.51 -0.27 38.74
CA ALA A 275 -13.73 -0.41 39.51
C ALA A 275 -14.51 -1.70 39.18
N SER A 276 -14.59 -2.05 37.88
CA SER A 276 -15.31 -3.23 37.42
C SER A 276 -14.50 -4.52 37.48
N LYS A 277 -13.21 -4.45 37.84
CA LYS A 277 -12.23 -5.54 37.66
C LYS A 277 -12.26 -6.10 36.23
N GLY A 278 -12.30 -5.19 35.26
CA GLY A 278 -12.48 -5.50 33.85
C GLY A 278 -11.22 -6.00 33.15
N LEU A 279 -11.42 -6.49 31.92
CA LEU A 279 -10.37 -6.93 31.01
C LEU A 279 -10.30 -5.99 29.80
N LEU A 280 -9.12 -5.40 29.59
CA LEU A 280 -8.79 -4.61 28.42
C LEU A 280 -7.90 -5.42 27.48
N ALA A 281 -8.20 -5.41 26.19
CA ALA A 281 -7.38 -6.01 25.14
C ALA A 281 -7.07 -4.95 24.06
N MET A 282 -5.87 -4.98 23.49
CA MET A 282 -5.46 -4.07 22.42
C MET A 282 -4.34 -4.70 21.57
N PRO A 283 -4.27 -4.39 20.26
CA PRO A 283 -3.04 -4.60 19.50
C PRO A 283 -2.08 -3.43 19.74
N VAL A 284 -0.79 -3.71 19.68
CA VAL A 284 0.28 -2.71 19.73
C VAL A 284 1.18 -2.91 18.52
N ASN A 285 1.43 -1.84 17.76
CA ASN A 285 2.37 -1.86 16.65
C ASN A 285 3.75 -1.40 17.14
N ILE A 286 4.71 -2.32 17.17
CA ILE A 286 6.09 -2.02 17.57
C ILE A 286 6.85 -1.52 16.34
N GLY A 287 7.27 -0.26 16.40
CA GLY A 287 8.10 0.35 15.36
C GLY A 287 7.42 0.51 13.99
N GLN A 288 6.08 0.44 13.93
CA GLN A 288 5.32 0.40 12.66
C GLN A 288 5.64 -0.82 11.77
N LEU A 289 6.24 -1.86 12.35
CA LEU A 289 6.67 -3.04 11.60
C LEU A 289 6.06 -4.35 12.13
N HIS A 290 5.76 -4.44 13.42
CA HIS A 290 5.36 -5.71 14.02
C HIS A 290 4.18 -5.55 14.97
N TRP A 291 3.16 -6.38 14.76
CA TRP A 291 1.99 -6.42 15.62
C TRP A 291 2.23 -7.37 16.80
N VAL A 292 1.93 -6.89 18.01
CA VAL A 292 1.83 -7.71 19.22
C VAL A 292 0.47 -7.52 19.90
N ALA A 293 0.06 -8.52 20.68
CA ALA A 293 -1.17 -8.52 21.44
C ALA A 293 -0.89 -8.16 22.91
N VAL A 294 -1.68 -7.27 23.49
CA VAL A 294 -1.62 -6.93 24.92
C VAL A 294 -2.98 -7.08 25.55
N THR A 295 -3.03 -7.71 26.72
CA THR A 295 -4.22 -7.70 27.58
C THR A 295 -3.88 -7.23 28.98
N ILE A 296 -4.79 -6.50 29.61
CA ILE A 296 -4.67 -5.97 30.98
C ILE A 296 -5.90 -6.42 31.75
N ASP A 297 -5.67 -7.27 32.74
CA ASP A 297 -6.71 -7.84 33.60
C ASP A 297 -6.62 -7.24 35.00
N PHE A 298 -7.57 -6.36 35.32
CA PHE A 298 -7.65 -5.70 36.62
C PHE A 298 -8.13 -6.64 37.73
N ALA A 299 -8.77 -7.77 37.40
CA ALA A 299 -9.15 -8.76 38.41
C ALA A 299 -7.93 -9.54 38.92
N SER A 300 -7.01 -9.91 38.01
CA SER A 300 -5.81 -10.69 38.34
C SER A 300 -4.54 -9.84 38.56
N HIS A 301 -4.60 -8.53 38.32
CA HIS A 301 -3.45 -7.62 38.33
C HIS A 301 -2.33 -8.10 37.39
N GLU A 302 -2.72 -8.51 36.17
CA GLU A 302 -1.79 -9.01 35.16
C GLU A 302 -1.84 -8.18 33.87
N VAL A 303 -0.66 -7.87 33.34
CA VAL A 303 -0.48 -7.46 31.95
C VAL A 303 0.09 -8.65 31.20
N ARG A 304 -0.61 -9.12 30.17
CA ARG A 304 -0.14 -10.23 29.33
C ARG A 304 0.29 -9.70 27.96
N HIS A 305 1.47 -10.12 27.51
CA HIS A 305 2.07 -9.77 26.22
C HIS A 305 2.21 -10.99 25.34
N GLY A 306 1.64 -10.92 24.13
CA GLY A 306 1.70 -11.98 23.13
C GLY A 306 2.41 -11.49 21.89
N ASP A 307 3.61 -12.02 21.67
CA ASP A 307 4.38 -11.84 20.44
C ASP A 307 4.44 -13.18 19.71
N SER A 308 3.97 -13.20 18.46
CA SER A 308 3.98 -14.40 17.64
C SER A 308 5.39 -14.81 17.18
N LEU A 309 6.36 -13.89 17.13
CA LEU A 309 7.79 -14.20 16.98
C LEU A 309 8.43 -14.57 18.33
N GLY A 310 7.70 -14.32 19.42
CA GLY A 310 8.05 -14.59 20.82
C GLY A 310 9.23 -13.81 21.34
N GLY A 311 9.35 -12.56 20.91
CA GLY A 311 10.11 -11.55 21.62
C GLY A 311 9.49 -11.24 22.98
N ASP A 312 10.33 -10.76 23.88
CA ASP A 312 9.90 -10.18 25.15
C ASP A 312 9.22 -8.83 24.92
N ILE A 313 8.39 -8.41 25.88
CA ILE A 313 7.78 -7.08 25.84
C ILE A 313 8.88 -6.00 25.82
N PRO A 314 8.88 -5.06 24.85
CA PRO A 314 9.83 -3.97 24.85
C PRO A 314 9.76 -3.16 26.14
N ARG A 315 10.91 -2.71 26.65
CA ARG A 315 10.98 -1.96 27.92
C ARG A 315 10.08 -0.72 27.90
N SER A 316 10.09 0.05 26.82
CA SER A 316 9.23 1.22 26.64
C SER A 316 7.75 0.87 26.79
N VAL A 317 7.29 -0.19 26.12
CA VAL A 317 5.90 -0.66 26.22
C VAL A 317 5.57 -1.09 27.64
N ARG A 318 6.43 -1.89 28.26
CA ARG A 318 6.25 -2.36 29.63
C ARG A 318 6.15 -1.23 30.64
N ASP A 319 7.02 -0.23 30.53
CA ASP A 319 7.11 0.86 31.51
C ASP A 319 5.90 1.81 31.39
N ILE A 320 5.40 2.06 30.18
CA ILE A 320 4.15 2.81 29.93
C ILE A 320 2.95 2.05 30.53
N LEU A 321 2.83 0.75 30.24
CA LEU A 321 1.71 -0.05 30.73
C LEU A 321 1.73 -0.15 32.26
N ARG A 322 2.90 -0.35 32.87
CA ARG A 322 3.05 -0.40 34.32
C ARG A 322 2.59 0.92 34.96
N TRP A 323 3.12 2.05 34.49
CA TRP A 323 2.72 3.38 34.97
C TRP A 323 1.20 3.57 34.87
N TRP A 324 0.60 3.28 33.72
CA TRP A 324 -0.83 3.47 33.51
C TRP A 324 -1.66 2.58 34.44
N THR A 325 -1.31 1.30 34.59
CA THR A 325 -2.04 0.39 35.49
C THR A 325 -1.90 0.75 36.96
N GLU A 326 -0.70 1.13 37.42
CA GLU A 326 -0.44 1.52 38.81
C GLU A 326 -1.22 2.78 39.20
N ALA A 327 -1.38 3.72 38.27
CA ALA A 327 -2.16 4.94 38.49
C ALA A 327 -3.64 4.67 38.84
N HIS A 328 -4.21 3.52 38.43
CA HIS A 328 -5.62 3.17 38.67
C HIS A 328 -5.83 2.08 39.72
N ALA A 329 -4.84 1.21 39.93
CA ALA A 329 -4.95 0.07 40.84
C ALA A 329 -4.17 0.25 42.15
N GLY A 330 -3.31 1.27 42.24
CA GLY A 330 -2.46 1.53 43.41
C GLY A 330 -1.43 0.43 43.71
N SER A 331 -1.24 -0.53 42.80
CA SER A 331 -0.36 -1.67 42.97
C SER A 331 0.22 -2.13 41.63
N PRO A 332 1.44 -2.69 41.62
CA PRO A 332 2.11 -3.12 40.39
C PRO A 332 1.45 -4.36 39.78
N PHE A 333 1.30 -4.36 38.46
CA PHE A 333 0.80 -5.52 37.71
C PHE A 333 1.94 -6.48 37.38
N LYS A 334 1.65 -7.79 37.42
CA LYS A 334 2.58 -8.83 36.97
C LYS A 334 2.60 -8.88 35.44
N ILE A 335 3.79 -8.90 34.85
CA ILE A 335 3.94 -9.14 33.42
C ILE A 335 3.94 -10.65 33.16
N ARG A 336 3.09 -11.12 32.25
CA ARG A 336 2.98 -12.53 31.84
C ARG A 336 2.99 -12.65 30.32
N THR A 337 3.20 -13.86 29.83
CA THR A 337 3.02 -14.18 28.41
C THR A 337 1.54 -14.38 28.12
N LEU A 338 1.04 -13.75 27.07
CA LEU A 338 -0.27 -14.03 26.49
C LEU A 338 -0.12 -15.22 25.53
N PRO A 339 -0.93 -16.28 25.65
CA PRO A 339 -0.96 -17.35 24.66
C PRO A 339 -1.22 -16.81 23.25
N ILE A 340 -0.30 -17.09 22.32
CA ILE A 340 -0.37 -16.71 20.92
C ILE A 340 0.32 -17.78 20.08
N THR A 341 -0.21 -18.05 18.90
CA THR A 341 0.40 -18.98 17.95
C THR A 341 1.75 -18.43 17.47
N ARG A 342 2.76 -19.30 17.40
CA ARG A 342 4.08 -18.94 16.88
C ARG A 342 4.02 -18.71 15.37
N GLN A 343 4.56 -17.58 14.93
CA GLN A 343 4.69 -17.22 13.54
C GLN A 343 5.95 -17.86 12.95
N SER A 344 5.83 -18.35 11.71
CA SER A 344 6.92 -18.95 10.93
C SER A 344 7.13 -18.28 9.57
N ASP A 345 6.49 -17.12 9.35
CA ASP A 345 6.64 -16.30 8.15
C ASP A 345 6.90 -14.83 8.53
N GLY A 346 7.04 -13.94 7.55
CA GLY A 346 7.31 -12.53 7.80
C GLY A 346 6.08 -11.62 7.89
N PHE A 347 4.84 -12.10 7.74
CA PHE A 347 3.67 -11.24 7.47
C PHE A 347 2.39 -11.59 8.24
N SER A 348 2.37 -12.70 8.98
CA SER A 348 1.17 -13.19 9.68
C SER A 348 0.94 -12.54 11.06
N CYS A 349 1.86 -11.71 11.57
CA CYS A 349 1.77 -11.11 12.91
C CYS A 349 0.40 -10.46 13.17
N GLY A 350 -0.14 -9.67 12.23
CA GLY A 350 -1.44 -9.00 12.38
C GLY A 350 -2.62 -9.97 12.55
N ILE A 351 -2.71 -11.04 11.76
CA ILE A 351 -3.82 -12.00 11.87
C ILE A 351 -3.70 -12.86 13.15
N LEU A 352 -2.47 -13.17 13.57
CA LEU A 352 -2.19 -13.93 14.79
C LEU A 352 -2.48 -13.10 16.05
N VAL A 353 -2.16 -11.81 16.04
CA VAL A 353 -2.54 -10.87 17.11
C VAL A 353 -4.05 -10.78 17.24
N ALA A 354 -4.77 -10.59 16.13
CA ALA A 354 -6.23 -10.55 16.16
C ALA A 354 -6.83 -11.85 16.71
N ASN A 355 -6.29 -13.02 16.31
CA ASN A 355 -6.71 -14.32 16.86
C ASN A 355 -6.44 -14.43 18.37
N ALA A 356 -5.25 -14.03 18.85
CA ALA A 356 -4.90 -14.08 20.27
C ALA A 356 -5.80 -13.16 21.13
N LEU A 357 -6.11 -11.95 20.65
CA LEU A 357 -7.04 -11.04 21.32
C LEU A 357 -8.46 -11.62 21.34
N SER A 358 -8.90 -12.23 20.23
CA SER A 358 -10.19 -12.93 20.17
C SER A 358 -10.25 -14.11 21.14
N HIS A 359 -9.19 -14.91 21.24
CA HIS A 359 -9.07 -16.00 22.22
C HIS A 359 -9.17 -15.47 23.65
N ALA A 360 -8.42 -14.42 23.99
CA ALA A 360 -8.42 -13.86 25.34
C ALA A 360 -9.80 -13.30 25.75
N LEU A 361 -10.53 -12.70 24.80
CA LEU A 361 -11.83 -12.08 25.08
C LEU A 361 -13.01 -13.06 25.01
N LEU A 362 -13.01 -13.97 24.03
CA LEU A 362 -14.16 -14.81 23.67
C LEU A 362 -13.93 -16.31 23.93
N GLY A 363 -12.71 -16.73 24.25
CA GLY A 363 -12.36 -18.15 24.39
C GLY A 363 -12.25 -18.89 23.05
N ASP A 364 -12.12 -18.17 21.94
CA ASP A 364 -11.92 -18.76 20.61
C ASP A 364 -10.69 -19.67 20.58
N ARG A 365 -10.69 -20.67 19.71
CA ARG A 365 -9.51 -21.52 19.55
C ARG A 365 -8.31 -20.71 19.01
N LEU A 366 -7.15 -20.86 19.65
CA LEU A 366 -5.86 -20.43 19.08
C LEU A 366 -5.49 -21.31 17.90
N LEU A 367 -4.84 -20.70 16.90
CA LEU A 367 -4.30 -21.46 15.77
C LEU A 367 -3.19 -22.42 16.25
N SER A 368 -3.04 -23.56 15.60
CA SER A 368 -2.04 -24.58 15.96
C SER A 368 -0.60 -24.05 15.79
N SER A 369 0.29 -24.41 16.72
CA SER A 369 1.68 -23.96 16.76
C SER A 369 2.64 -24.67 15.81
N ASP A 370 2.21 -25.75 15.16
CA ASP A 370 3.09 -26.60 14.33
C ASP A 370 3.34 -26.00 12.94
N LEU A 371 4.01 -26.70 12.01
CA LEU A 371 4.14 -26.30 10.59
C LEU A 371 2.79 -25.97 9.92
N ALA A 372 1.68 -26.45 10.50
CA ALA A 372 0.32 -26.04 10.17
C ALA A 372 0.07 -24.53 10.35
N GLY A 373 0.82 -23.82 11.21
CA GLY A 373 0.60 -22.43 11.59
C GLY A 373 0.66 -21.44 10.43
N LYS A 374 1.57 -21.62 9.46
CA LYS A 374 1.61 -20.76 8.25
C LYS A 374 0.35 -20.93 7.41
N GLN A 375 -0.07 -22.18 7.21
CA GLN A 375 -1.27 -22.48 6.42
C GLN A 375 -2.53 -22.02 7.15
N GLU A 376 -2.61 -22.25 8.45
CA GLU A 376 -3.73 -21.86 9.28
C GLU A 376 -3.85 -20.33 9.39
N ALA A 377 -2.75 -19.59 9.40
CA ALA A 377 -2.77 -18.12 9.33
C ALA A 377 -3.36 -17.61 8.00
N VAL A 378 -3.00 -18.23 6.87
CA VAL A 378 -3.61 -17.90 5.56
C VAL A 378 -5.10 -18.25 5.56
N ASP A 379 -5.49 -19.42 6.07
CA ASP A 379 -6.89 -19.81 6.16
C ASP A 379 -7.66 -18.87 7.09
N GLN A 380 -7.03 -18.40 8.17
CA GLN A 380 -7.63 -17.43 9.08
C GLN A 380 -7.84 -16.07 8.40
N ARG A 381 -6.93 -15.62 7.51
CA ARG A 381 -7.15 -14.42 6.67
C ARG A 381 -8.37 -14.59 5.77
N LEU A 382 -8.51 -15.73 5.10
CA LEU A 382 -9.65 -16.00 4.23
C LEU A 382 -10.97 -16.09 5.00
N ARG A 383 -10.97 -16.74 6.19
CA ARG A 383 -12.15 -16.77 7.08
C ARG A 383 -12.55 -15.38 7.52
N ALA A 384 -11.59 -14.55 7.92
CA ALA A 384 -11.84 -13.16 8.28
C ALA A 384 -12.43 -12.38 7.10
N LEU A 385 -11.86 -12.53 5.89
CA LEU A 385 -12.39 -11.91 4.68
C LEU A 385 -13.84 -12.33 4.41
N ILE A 386 -14.14 -13.63 4.43
CA ILE A 386 -15.50 -14.15 4.21
C ILE A 386 -16.49 -13.53 5.21
N GLU A 387 -16.12 -13.48 6.48
CA GLU A 387 -16.97 -12.90 7.53
C GLU A 387 -17.22 -11.41 7.30
N VAL A 388 -16.18 -10.65 6.93
CA VAL A 388 -16.30 -9.23 6.59
C VAL A 388 -17.23 -9.02 5.39
N LEU A 389 -17.06 -9.81 4.33
CA LEU A 389 -17.86 -9.72 3.11
C LEU A 389 -19.32 -10.09 3.35
N ARG A 390 -19.59 -11.17 4.09
CA ARG A 390 -20.96 -11.57 4.48
C ARG A 390 -21.68 -10.44 5.21
N ARG A 391 -20.98 -9.82 6.16
CA ARG A 391 -21.52 -8.70 6.93
C ARG A 391 -21.74 -7.46 6.07
N HIS A 392 -20.81 -7.14 5.18
CA HIS A 392 -20.99 -6.05 4.21
C HIS A 392 -22.23 -6.30 3.35
N ASN A 393 -22.38 -7.50 2.81
CA ASN A 393 -23.47 -7.85 1.91
C ASN A 393 -24.83 -7.84 2.60
N SER A 394 -24.93 -8.32 3.85
CA SER A 394 -26.19 -8.25 4.62
C SER A 394 -26.64 -6.81 4.91
N HIS A 395 -25.69 -5.89 5.10
CA HIS A 395 -25.98 -4.47 5.25
C HIS A 395 -26.29 -3.76 3.93
N VAL A 396 -25.70 -4.23 2.83
CA VAL A 396 -26.00 -3.70 1.50
C VAL A 396 -27.44 -4.05 1.09
N THR A 397 -27.88 -5.28 1.34
CA THR A 397 -29.22 -5.74 0.96
C THR A 397 -30.33 -5.17 1.84
N SER A 398 -30.07 -4.94 3.13
CA SER A 398 -31.07 -4.36 4.05
C SER A 398 -31.33 -2.87 3.84
N ASN A 399 -30.39 -2.12 3.28
CA ASN A 399 -30.50 -0.66 3.09
C ASN A 399 -30.92 -0.24 1.67
N THR A 400 -30.90 -1.14 0.69
CA THR A 400 -31.51 -0.87 -0.61
C THR A 400 -33.02 -0.85 -0.40
N ASP A 401 -33.61 0.34 -0.39
CA ASP A 401 -35.06 0.55 -0.46
C ASP A 401 -35.66 -0.49 -1.41
N ALA A 402 -36.70 -1.20 -0.97
CA ALA A 402 -37.31 -2.36 -1.64
C ALA A 402 -37.82 -2.12 -3.09
N LYS A 403 -37.51 -0.96 -3.68
CA LYS A 403 -37.89 -0.52 -5.02
C LYS A 403 -36.86 -0.83 -6.10
N THR A 404 -35.59 -1.07 -5.76
CA THR A 404 -34.60 -1.50 -6.77
C THR A 404 -34.48 -3.02 -6.71
N PRO A 405 -35.04 -3.78 -7.68
CA PRO A 405 -34.84 -5.22 -7.71
C PRO A 405 -33.34 -5.49 -7.72
N VAL A 406 -32.87 -6.25 -6.73
CA VAL A 406 -31.50 -6.77 -6.73
C VAL A 406 -31.33 -7.47 -8.09
N PRO A 407 -30.30 -7.14 -8.88
CA PRO A 407 -30.08 -7.79 -10.16
C PRO A 407 -30.17 -9.30 -9.94
N VAL A 408 -31.15 -9.94 -10.58
CA VAL A 408 -31.27 -11.39 -10.62
C VAL A 408 -29.90 -11.87 -11.07
N ALA A 409 -29.26 -12.70 -10.23
CA ALA A 409 -27.92 -13.22 -10.48
C ALA A 409 -27.81 -13.59 -11.95
N LEU A 410 -26.87 -12.97 -12.67
CA LEU A 410 -26.49 -13.41 -14.01
C LEU A 410 -26.41 -14.93 -13.98
N ALA A 411 -27.00 -15.59 -14.98
CA ALA A 411 -27.02 -17.04 -15.08
C ALA A 411 -25.63 -17.57 -14.69
N PRO A 412 -25.52 -18.47 -13.69
CA PRO A 412 -24.23 -18.83 -13.14
C PRO A 412 -23.35 -19.32 -14.28
N LEU A 413 -22.37 -18.50 -14.69
CA LEU A 413 -21.18 -19.02 -15.33
C LEU A 413 -20.75 -20.18 -14.44
N GLN A 414 -20.73 -21.40 -14.98
CA GLN A 414 -20.40 -22.56 -14.16
C GLN A 414 -19.09 -22.24 -13.46
N ASP A 415 -19.03 -22.45 -12.13
CA ASP A 415 -17.93 -21.94 -11.31
C ASP A 415 -16.57 -22.19 -11.95
N ASN A 416 -16.43 -23.37 -12.58
CA ASN A 416 -15.28 -23.83 -13.33
C ASN A 416 -14.84 -22.92 -14.50
N GLU A 417 -15.75 -22.35 -15.29
CA GLU A 417 -15.40 -21.50 -16.44
C GLU A 417 -14.85 -20.15 -16.00
N LEU A 418 -15.46 -19.52 -15.00
CA LEU A 418 -14.97 -18.25 -14.47
C LEU A 418 -13.65 -18.45 -13.72
N PHE A 419 -13.50 -19.55 -12.99
CA PHE A 419 -12.20 -19.93 -12.41
C PHE A 419 -11.15 -20.13 -13.50
N ALA A 420 -11.47 -20.87 -14.56
CA ALA A 420 -10.55 -21.08 -15.68
C ALA A 420 -10.16 -19.76 -16.36
N LEU A 421 -11.11 -18.83 -16.53
CA LEU A 421 -10.85 -17.50 -17.09
C LEU A 421 -9.92 -16.67 -16.19
N LEU A 422 -10.20 -16.61 -14.89
CA LEU A 422 -9.35 -15.89 -13.92
C LEU A 422 -7.96 -16.51 -13.83
N GLU A 423 -7.86 -17.84 -13.82
CA GLU A 423 -6.58 -18.55 -13.82
C GLU A 423 -5.80 -18.35 -15.14
N ALA A 424 -6.48 -18.32 -16.28
CA ALA A 424 -5.86 -18.03 -17.57
C ALA A 424 -5.35 -16.58 -17.62
N ARG A 425 -6.14 -15.62 -17.12
CA ARG A 425 -5.73 -14.21 -17.04
C ARG A 425 -4.57 -14.01 -16.08
N ALA A 426 -4.61 -14.64 -14.91
CA ALA A 426 -3.52 -14.59 -13.95
C ALA A 426 -2.23 -15.14 -14.56
N ARG A 427 -2.30 -16.28 -15.25
CA ARG A 427 -1.16 -16.85 -15.99
C ARG A 427 -0.62 -15.90 -17.06
N ALA A 428 -1.49 -15.33 -17.89
CA ALA A 428 -1.09 -14.39 -18.93
C ALA A 428 -0.41 -13.13 -18.36
N GLU A 429 -0.91 -12.61 -17.23
CA GLU A 429 -0.30 -11.44 -16.58
C GLU A 429 1.06 -11.78 -15.94
N ILE A 430 1.19 -12.95 -15.32
CA ILE A 430 2.48 -13.44 -14.80
C ILE A 430 3.50 -13.57 -15.94
N GLU A 431 3.11 -14.13 -17.08
CA GLU A 431 3.97 -14.25 -18.27
C GLU A 431 4.37 -12.88 -18.82
N ARG A 432 3.42 -11.93 -18.87
CA ARG A 432 3.68 -10.54 -19.28
C ARG A 432 4.71 -9.86 -18.37
N LEU A 433 4.54 -9.95 -17.06
CA LEU A 433 5.45 -9.39 -16.07
C LEU A 433 6.84 -10.03 -16.13
N ALA A 434 6.91 -11.35 -16.35
CA ALA A 434 8.18 -12.06 -16.52
C ALA A 434 8.94 -11.59 -17.78
N LEU A 435 8.24 -11.35 -18.88
CA LEU A 435 8.83 -10.81 -20.11
C LEU A 435 9.32 -9.37 -19.92
N GLU A 436 8.52 -8.53 -19.27
CA GLU A 436 8.88 -7.14 -18.96
C GLU A 436 10.11 -7.06 -18.06
N HIS A 437 10.18 -7.89 -17.03
CA HIS A 437 11.35 -8.01 -16.16
C HIS A 437 12.60 -8.46 -16.93
N SER A 438 12.47 -9.46 -17.81
CA SER A 438 13.57 -9.92 -18.66
C SER A 438 14.09 -8.79 -19.56
N ARG A 439 13.19 -8.00 -20.16
CA ARG A 439 13.53 -6.83 -20.97
C ARG A 439 14.27 -5.77 -20.17
N LEU A 440 13.79 -5.42 -18.96
CA LEU A 440 14.45 -4.44 -18.09
C LEU A 440 15.82 -4.92 -17.62
N THR A 441 15.95 -6.22 -17.30
CA THR A 441 17.22 -6.83 -16.93
C THR A 441 18.24 -6.71 -18.07
N GLU A 442 17.83 -6.95 -19.31
CA GLU A 442 18.71 -6.79 -20.47
C GLU A 442 19.04 -5.32 -20.78
N GLN A 443 18.10 -4.40 -20.56
CA GLN A 443 18.38 -2.96 -20.63
C GLN A 443 19.40 -2.51 -19.57
N LEU A 444 19.31 -3.02 -18.34
CA LEU A 444 20.30 -2.74 -17.30
C LEU A 444 21.65 -3.36 -17.65
N ARG A 445 21.68 -4.60 -18.11
CA ARG A 445 22.91 -5.28 -18.56
C ARG A 445 23.60 -4.51 -19.68
N SER A 446 22.85 -4.07 -20.70
CA SER A 446 23.42 -3.29 -21.81
C SER A 446 23.96 -1.93 -21.40
N ARG A 447 23.41 -1.31 -20.34
CA ARG A 447 23.96 -0.09 -19.73
C ARG A 447 25.24 -0.37 -18.93
N MET A 448 25.30 -1.50 -18.21
CA MET A 448 26.49 -1.88 -17.44
C MET A 448 27.66 -2.36 -18.30
N VAL A 449 27.41 -2.84 -19.52
CA VAL A 449 28.44 -3.30 -20.46
C VAL A 449 28.98 -2.15 -21.33
N GLN A 450 28.51 -0.91 -21.14
CA GLN A 450 29.22 0.24 -21.70
C GLN A 450 30.48 0.48 -20.86
N PRO A 451 31.69 0.32 -21.43
CA PRO A 451 32.92 0.59 -20.71
C PRO A 451 32.87 2.04 -20.23
N GLU A 452 33.15 2.24 -18.94
CA GLU A 452 33.29 3.57 -18.35
C GLU A 452 34.20 4.38 -19.27
N THR A 453 33.62 5.42 -19.89
CA THR A 453 34.42 6.45 -20.55
C THR A 453 35.25 7.07 -19.44
N GLU A 454 36.57 6.95 -19.56
CA GLU A 454 37.57 7.43 -18.61
C GLU A 454 37.15 8.79 -18.03
N VAL A 455 36.66 8.78 -16.79
CA VAL A 455 36.49 10.02 -16.03
C VAL A 455 37.91 10.51 -15.75
N PRO A 456 38.29 11.72 -16.19
CA PRO A 456 39.64 12.21 -15.96
C PRO A 456 39.87 12.32 -14.45
N VAL A 457 40.79 11.51 -13.95
CA VAL A 457 41.30 11.62 -12.58
C VAL A 457 41.99 12.97 -12.47
N VAL A 458 41.36 13.93 -11.80
CA VAL A 458 42.00 15.18 -11.42
C VAL A 458 42.97 14.86 -10.29
N ASP A 459 44.26 14.82 -10.64
CA ASP A 459 45.34 14.65 -9.69
C ASP A 459 45.52 15.91 -8.83
N LEU A 460 44.91 15.89 -7.63
CA LEU A 460 45.00 16.95 -6.64
C LEU A 460 46.30 16.90 -5.82
N SER A 461 47.23 15.97 -6.09
CA SER A 461 48.49 15.86 -5.34
C SER A 461 49.52 16.95 -5.68
N SER A 462 49.31 17.69 -6.78
CA SER A 462 50.25 18.71 -7.26
C SER A 462 50.12 20.10 -6.61
N ALA A 463 49.20 20.29 -5.64
CA ALA A 463 48.93 21.62 -5.07
C ALA A 463 49.76 21.97 -3.81
N TRP A 464 50.51 21.04 -3.21
CA TRP A 464 51.14 21.25 -1.90
C TRP A 464 52.59 20.73 -1.85
N GLU A 465 53.49 21.40 -2.57
CA GLU A 465 54.93 21.30 -2.32
C GLU A 465 55.52 22.72 -2.19
N GLY A 466 55.46 23.26 -0.97
CA GLY A 466 56.15 24.48 -0.57
C GLY A 466 56.94 24.24 0.73
N PRO A 467 58.13 24.85 0.93
CA PRO A 467 59.01 24.50 2.04
C PRO A 467 58.45 24.92 3.40
N ILE A 468 58.46 23.99 4.36
CA ILE A 468 58.17 24.22 5.78
C ILE A 468 59.35 24.98 6.39
N HIS A 469 59.44 26.30 6.21
CA HIS A 469 60.47 27.09 6.89
C HIS A 469 60.04 28.48 7.39
N ASP A 470 58.75 28.82 7.37
CA ASP A 470 58.30 30.14 7.86
C ASP A 470 56.95 30.07 8.61
N LEU A 471 56.92 29.34 9.73
CA LEU A 471 55.74 29.17 10.61
C LEU A 471 55.67 30.22 11.75
N GLN A 472 56.49 31.27 11.73
CA GLN A 472 56.49 32.29 12.80
C GLN A 472 55.67 33.56 12.50
N SER A 473 54.92 33.62 11.40
CA SER A 473 54.18 34.85 11.04
C SER A 473 52.74 34.66 10.54
N LEU A 474 52.12 33.50 10.72
CA LEU A 474 50.66 33.39 10.59
C LEU A 474 50.04 33.58 11.98
N PRO A 475 48.96 34.36 12.15
CA PRO A 475 48.32 34.49 13.45
C PRO A 475 47.82 33.11 13.82
N GLU A 476 48.40 32.47 14.83
CA GLU A 476 48.13 31.08 15.22
C GLU A 476 46.63 30.81 15.53
N ARG A 477 45.83 31.88 15.71
CA ARG A 477 44.36 31.86 15.78
C ARG A 477 43.67 31.54 14.46
N GLU A 478 44.23 31.93 13.32
CA GLU A 478 43.69 31.66 11.98
C GLU A 478 43.86 30.19 11.59
N GLU A 479 44.97 29.56 11.98
CA GLU A 479 45.16 28.11 11.79
C GLU A 479 44.19 27.29 12.65
N LEU A 480 44.00 27.67 13.92
CA LEU A 480 43.01 27.02 14.79
C LEU A 480 41.58 27.21 14.28
N ALA A 481 41.26 28.38 13.73
CA ALA A 481 39.96 28.64 13.11
C ALA A 481 39.76 27.80 11.83
N CYS A 482 40.80 27.69 10.99
CA CYS A 482 40.79 26.86 9.78
C CYS A 482 40.61 25.38 10.11
N LEU A 483 41.29 24.86 11.14
CA LEU A 483 41.18 23.46 11.56
C LEU A 483 39.78 23.16 12.12
N ASN A 484 39.22 24.05 12.94
CA ASN A 484 37.85 23.92 13.44
C ASN A 484 36.80 23.97 12.32
N GLN A 485 37.02 24.83 11.31
CA GLN A 485 36.14 24.89 10.14
C GLN A 485 36.22 23.61 9.30
N LYS A 486 37.42 23.01 9.13
CA LYS A 486 37.58 21.71 8.48
C LYS A 486 36.89 20.59 9.28
N LEU A 487 36.99 20.60 10.61
CA LEU A 487 36.32 19.62 11.48
C LEU A 487 34.79 19.68 11.36
N GLN A 488 34.24 20.90 11.34
CA GLN A 488 32.81 21.13 11.11
C GLN A 488 32.38 20.65 9.71
N HIS A 489 33.17 20.93 8.68
CA HIS A 489 32.87 20.48 7.32
C HIS A 489 32.88 18.95 7.21
N ILE A 490 33.88 18.25 7.77
CA ILE A 490 33.93 16.78 7.78
C ILE A 490 32.73 16.18 8.53
N THR A 491 32.32 16.82 9.63
CA THR A 491 31.12 16.39 10.40
C THR A 491 29.84 16.53 9.57
N LEU A 492 29.67 17.66 8.87
CA LEU A 492 28.52 17.89 7.98
C LEU A 492 28.50 16.91 6.79
N LEU A 493 29.66 16.58 6.21
CA LEU A 493 29.77 15.57 5.16
C LEU A 493 29.35 14.18 5.65
N LYS A 494 29.73 13.81 6.88
CA LYS A 494 29.31 12.56 7.52
C LYS A 494 27.80 12.48 7.71
N GLU A 495 27.18 13.56 8.17
CA GLU A 495 25.72 13.65 8.34
C GLU A 495 24.99 13.63 7.00
N ALA A 496 25.51 14.32 5.98
CA ALA A 496 24.94 14.34 4.64
C ALA A 496 25.00 12.97 3.93
N GLU A 497 26.11 12.23 4.09
CA GLU A 497 26.24 10.88 3.54
C GLU A 497 25.33 9.87 4.27
N GLN A 498 25.17 9.99 5.59
CA GLN A 498 24.20 9.19 6.33
C GLN A 498 22.77 9.46 5.82
N LYS A 499 22.42 10.75 5.65
CA LYS A 499 21.11 11.15 5.15
C LYS A 499 20.86 10.65 3.72
N ARG A 500 21.84 10.76 2.81
CA ARG A 500 21.74 10.19 1.46
C ARG A 500 21.54 8.68 1.47
N THR A 501 22.20 7.99 2.39
CA THR A 501 22.04 6.53 2.56
C THR A 501 20.61 6.20 2.96
N ASP A 502 20.07 6.91 3.94
CA ASP A 502 18.71 6.69 4.43
C ASP A 502 17.68 7.01 3.34
N GLU A 503 17.85 8.13 2.63
CA GLU A 503 17.00 8.55 1.50
C GLU A 503 17.06 7.56 0.32
N TYR A 504 18.25 7.06 -0.05
CA TYR A 504 18.40 6.10 -1.14
C TYR A 504 17.78 4.75 -0.80
N VAL A 505 17.95 4.26 0.44
CA VAL A 505 17.31 3.02 0.90
C VAL A 505 15.79 3.17 0.88
N GLU A 506 15.27 4.30 1.36
CA GLU A 506 13.84 4.59 1.35
C GLU A 506 13.28 4.71 -0.07
N GLU A 507 13.96 5.43 -0.97
CA GLU A 507 13.56 5.60 -2.38
C GLU A 507 13.61 4.27 -3.14
N THR A 508 14.67 3.48 -2.96
CA THR A 508 14.81 2.15 -3.59
C THR A 508 13.75 1.18 -3.10
N LEU A 509 13.45 1.17 -1.79
CA LEU A 509 12.37 0.34 -1.22
C LEU A 509 11.00 0.80 -1.73
N ASN A 510 10.77 2.12 -1.81
CA ASN A 510 9.52 2.69 -2.31
C ASN A 510 9.32 2.40 -3.80
N ASP A 511 10.36 2.51 -4.63
CA ASP A 511 10.27 2.21 -6.06
C ASP A 511 10.12 0.71 -6.33
N ALA A 512 10.79 -0.15 -5.56
CA ALA A 512 10.59 -1.60 -5.60
C ALA A 512 9.14 -1.98 -5.18
N CYS A 513 8.56 -1.27 -4.21
CA CYS A 513 7.16 -1.45 -3.80
C CYS A 513 6.18 -0.94 -4.88
N LYS A 514 6.43 0.24 -5.47
CA LYS A 514 5.57 0.86 -6.49
C LYS A 514 5.55 0.08 -7.81
N THR A 515 6.66 -0.53 -8.18
CA THR A 515 6.79 -1.33 -9.41
C THR A 515 6.24 -2.75 -9.27
N GLY A 516 5.76 -3.13 -8.08
CA GLY A 516 5.27 -4.49 -7.80
C GLY A 516 6.37 -5.56 -7.75
N ILE A 517 7.65 -5.16 -7.87
CA ILE A 517 8.80 -6.07 -7.89
C ILE A 517 8.90 -6.82 -6.55
N VAL A 518 8.58 -6.18 -5.42
CA VAL A 518 8.60 -6.81 -4.08
C VAL A 518 7.61 -7.97 -3.95
N GLN A 519 6.54 -8.01 -4.75
CA GLN A 519 5.49 -9.03 -4.63
C GLN A 519 5.78 -10.32 -5.41
N SER A 520 6.76 -10.35 -6.32
CA SER A 520 7.12 -11.52 -7.13
C SER A 520 8.34 -12.33 -6.63
N TRP A 521 8.82 -12.07 -5.41
CA TRP A 521 10.05 -12.64 -4.82
C TRP A 521 9.90 -14.11 -4.39
N SER A 522 9.76 -15.02 -5.36
CA SER A 522 9.74 -16.48 -5.09
C SER A 522 10.88 -17.27 -5.74
N ARG A 523 11.89 -16.61 -6.33
CA ARG A 523 13.11 -17.26 -6.85
C ARG A 523 14.32 -16.98 -5.94
N PRO A 524 15.05 -18.01 -5.44
CA PRO A 524 16.21 -17.85 -4.56
C PRO A 524 17.32 -16.95 -5.13
N THR A 525 17.59 -17.04 -6.43
CA THR A 525 18.72 -16.34 -7.07
C THR A 525 18.53 -14.82 -7.16
N MET A 526 17.29 -14.32 -7.21
CA MET A 526 17.03 -12.87 -7.25
C MET A 526 17.16 -12.20 -5.88
N HIS A 527 16.79 -12.90 -4.80
CA HIS A 527 17.04 -12.41 -3.45
C HIS A 527 18.54 -12.28 -3.20
N GLU A 528 19.31 -13.30 -3.61
CA GLU A 528 20.77 -13.29 -3.47
C GLU A 528 21.45 -12.18 -4.27
N ASP A 529 21.00 -11.86 -5.49
CA ASP A 529 21.60 -10.78 -6.30
C ASP A 529 21.25 -9.37 -5.77
N LEU A 530 20.02 -9.15 -5.29
CA LEU A 530 19.62 -7.89 -4.65
C LEU A 530 20.31 -7.72 -3.30
N GLU A 531 20.35 -8.78 -2.49
CA GLU A 531 21.09 -8.81 -1.22
C GLU A 531 22.58 -8.58 -1.46
N ARG A 532 23.17 -9.16 -2.51
CA ARG A 532 24.55 -8.87 -2.91
C ARG A 532 24.74 -7.42 -3.35
N CYS A 533 23.79 -6.83 -4.06
CA CYS A 533 23.85 -5.42 -4.49
C CYS A 533 23.72 -4.46 -3.30
N LEU A 534 22.74 -4.69 -2.41
CA LEU A 534 22.56 -3.95 -1.16
C LEU A 534 23.78 -4.09 -0.25
N ASN A 535 24.32 -5.30 -0.12
CA ASN A 535 25.54 -5.55 0.66
C ASN A 535 26.77 -4.85 0.04
N ALA A 536 26.90 -4.82 -1.29
CA ALA A 536 27.99 -4.11 -1.96
C ALA A 536 27.89 -2.59 -1.78
N HIS A 537 26.70 -2.01 -1.88
CA HIS A 537 26.48 -0.59 -1.58
C HIS A 537 26.70 -0.27 -0.10
N HIS A 538 26.18 -1.10 0.81
CA HIS A 538 26.41 -0.94 2.24
C HIS A 538 27.90 -1.04 2.60
N ALA A 539 28.64 -1.93 1.93
CA ALA A 539 30.09 -2.04 2.08
C ALA A 539 30.84 -0.78 1.55
N ALA A 540 30.44 -0.25 0.40
CA ALA A 540 31.03 0.97 -0.16
C ALA A 540 30.79 2.20 0.74
N ILE A 541 29.56 2.34 1.26
CA ILE A 541 29.19 3.41 2.20
C ILE A 541 29.95 3.24 3.53
N SER A 542 30.06 2.01 4.03
CA SER A 542 30.81 1.72 5.25
C SER A 542 32.31 2.01 5.10
N ALA A 543 32.90 1.71 3.93
CA ALA A 543 34.28 2.06 3.62
C ALA A 543 34.48 3.58 3.60
N ARG A 544 33.58 4.32 2.94
CA ARG A 544 33.64 5.79 2.92
C ARG A 544 33.48 6.42 4.31
N LYS A 545 32.63 5.83 5.16
CA LYS A 545 32.47 6.24 6.55
C LYS A 545 33.76 6.04 7.36
N LEU A 546 34.44 4.90 7.18
CA LEU A 546 35.72 4.63 7.82
C LEU A 546 36.82 5.60 7.39
N GLU A 547 36.88 5.96 6.10
CA GLU A 547 37.78 7.01 5.61
C GLU A 547 37.52 8.36 6.30
N LEU A 548 36.26 8.80 6.35
CA LEU A 548 35.89 10.04 7.03
C LEU A 548 36.16 10.01 8.54
N GLU A 549 36.04 8.85 9.18
CA GLU A 549 36.39 8.67 10.60
C GLU A 549 37.91 8.73 10.83
N ALA A 550 38.70 8.18 9.91
CA ALA A 550 40.16 8.29 9.95
C ALA A 550 40.62 9.74 9.74
N ASP A 551 40.04 10.45 8.77
CA ASP A 551 40.33 11.87 8.53
C ASP A 551 39.95 12.73 9.75
N LEU A 552 38.79 12.48 10.36
CA LEU A 552 38.36 13.17 11.57
C LEU A 552 39.30 12.89 12.75
N ALA A 553 39.76 11.65 12.93
CA ALA A 553 40.71 11.29 13.97
C ALA A 553 42.07 11.98 13.78
N HIS A 554 42.55 12.04 12.54
CA HIS A 554 43.80 12.73 12.19
C HIS A 554 43.73 14.23 12.47
N GLU A 555 42.65 14.90 12.07
CA GLU A 555 42.48 16.33 12.33
C GLU A 555 42.29 16.64 13.83
N LYS A 556 41.62 15.76 14.58
CA LYS A 556 41.55 15.87 16.06
C LYS A 556 42.92 15.72 16.72
N ALA A 557 43.76 14.81 16.21
CA ALA A 557 45.12 14.64 16.73
C ALA A 557 45.96 15.91 16.51
N LYS A 558 45.88 16.52 15.31
CA LYS A 558 46.51 17.81 15.03
C LYS A 558 46.03 18.91 15.98
N LEU A 559 44.71 19.00 16.19
CA LEU A 559 44.12 19.98 17.11
C LEU A 559 44.68 19.81 18.53
N SER A 560 44.73 18.57 19.03
CA SER A 560 45.24 18.26 20.36
C SER A 560 46.72 18.61 20.51
N THR A 561 47.55 18.41 19.47
CA THR A 561 48.96 18.82 19.49
C THR A 561 49.10 20.34 19.56
N ILE A 562 48.30 21.07 18.77
CA ILE A 562 48.28 22.54 18.79
C ILE A 562 47.83 23.05 20.17
N GLU A 563 46.76 22.48 20.74
CA GLU A 563 46.27 22.84 22.08
C GLU A 563 47.31 22.57 23.17
N GLN A 564 48.06 21.48 23.07
CA GLN A 564 49.15 21.18 24.01
C GLN A 564 50.29 22.21 23.90
N LEU A 565 50.68 22.59 22.68
CA LEU A 565 51.69 23.64 22.44
C LEU A 565 51.23 25.02 22.94
N PHE A 566 49.92 25.30 22.97
CA PHE A 566 49.38 26.51 23.57
C PHE A 566 49.31 26.47 25.11
N SER A 567 49.32 25.27 25.71
CA SER A 567 49.26 25.09 27.16
C SER A 567 50.64 25.09 27.82
N GLU A 568 51.68 24.74 27.07
CA GLU A 568 53.10 24.81 27.47
C GLU A 568 53.67 26.22 27.26
#